data_AF-C9ZMA6-F1
#
_entry.id   AF-C9ZMA6-F1
#
_cell.length_a   1.000
_cell.length_b   1.000
_cell.length_c   1.000
_cell.angle_alpha   90.00
_cell.angle_beta   90.00
_cell.angle_gamma   90.00
#
_symmetry.space_group_name_H-M   'P 1'
#
loop_
_entity.id
_entity.type
_entity.pdbx_description
1 polymer ?
#
loop_
_entity_poly.entity_id
_entity_poly.type
_entity_poly.pdbx_seq_one_letter_code
_entity_poly.pdbx_strand_id
1 'polypeptide(L)'
;MFTVSCNVAFLCHPAVHHSLLLLRALRQRHTLAIERMGANVTNIGGTVSLSQCGNHISIVPPNLHGSKCVTSGGSIGTVGESPLCVAEHGLQRVHDPQHILYLFSSASPVRQSALDGQIQSYLNAVVVSNQVLRAADDVLIALSIGEMEAVRQTHGNLIDCVAALDASLQQTTENEEGGGGNGATQEVDCLSTWPLFTTIQFLVEEGGLPLGPFPRMSRAYYRLKESTPVVAHSQLVWRTFELSRGPEGPTGELPAWPHRGFLRDIQRQIAEYTTDPPERIMAGVTGEKGPLRARVSGARLGLQRTPARIPWTMQGLHR
;
A
#
# COMPACT_ATOMS: atom_id res chain seq x y z
N MET A 1 -18.54 4.48 -21.17
CA MET A 1 -18.15 3.70 -19.97
C MET A 1 -16.67 3.93 -19.74
N PHE A 2 -16.20 4.05 -18.50
CA PHE A 2 -14.77 4.13 -18.21
C PHE A 2 -14.12 2.75 -18.34
N THR A 3 -12.93 2.68 -18.91
CA THR A 3 -12.15 1.44 -18.98
C THR A 3 -10.81 1.68 -18.30
N VAL A 4 -10.54 0.94 -17.23
CA VAL A 4 -9.22 0.90 -16.59
C VAL A 4 -8.45 -0.24 -17.24
N SER A 5 -7.37 0.05 -17.97
CA SER A 5 -6.55 -0.96 -18.63
C SER A 5 -5.23 -1.12 -17.90
N CYS A 6 -4.81 -2.36 -17.68
CA CYS A 6 -3.51 -2.68 -17.11
C CYS A 6 -2.99 -4.01 -17.64
N ASN A 7 -1.67 -4.21 -17.59
CA ASN A 7 -1.08 -5.52 -17.79
C ASN A 7 -1.37 -6.42 -16.57
N VAL A 8 -1.54 -7.72 -16.80
CA VAL A 8 -1.66 -8.76 -15.76
C VAL A 8 -0.63 -8.59 -14.65
N ALA A 9 0.62 -8.24 -14.97
CA ALA A 9 1.70 -8.06 -13.99
C ALA A 9 1.47 -6.91 -12.99
N PHE A 10 0.62 -5.93 -13.31
CA PHE A 10 0.30 -4.78 -12.47
C PHE A 10 -1.05 -4.90 -11.78
N LEU A 11 -1.69 -6.06 -11.83
CA LEU A 11 -3.05 -6.24 -11.30
C LEU A 11 -3.13 -6.04 -9.78
N CYS A 12 -2.06 -6.36 -9.04
CA CYS A 12 -1.93 -6.13 -7.61
C CYS A 12 -1.52 -4.69 -7.24
N HIS A 13 -1.31 -3.82 -8.23
CA HIS A 13 -0.81 -2.46 -7.99
C HIS A 13 -1.91 -1.56 -7.38
N PRO A 14 -1.60 -0.80 -6.31
CA PRO A 14 -2.57 0.08 -5.62
C PRO A 14 -3.34 1.01 -6.54
N ALA A 15 -2.69 1.58 -7.55
CA ALA A 15 -3.32 2.53 -8.46
C ALA A 15 -4.46 1.92 -9.30
N VAL A 16 -4.39 0.62 -9.64
CA VAL A 16 -5.49 -0.07 -10.36
C VAL A 16 -6.70 -0.16 -9.44
N HIS A 17 -6.50 -0.65 -8.23
CA HIS A 17 -7.57 -0.79 -7.24
C HIS A 17 -8.14 0.57 -6.82
N HIS A 18 -7.29 1.57 -6.66
CA HIS A 18 -7.69 2.94 -6.33
C HIS A 18 -8.59 3.53 -7.41
N SER A 19 -8.24 3.36 -8.69
CA SER A 19 -9.06 3.82 -9.82
C SER A 19 -10.44 3.19 -9.83
N LEU A 20 -10.51 1.87 -9.65
CA LEU A 20 -11.76 1.11 -9.68
C LEU A 20 -12.66 1.48 -8.51
N LEU A 21 -12.10 1.59 -7.30
CA LEU A 21 -12.85 1.98 -6.11
C LEU A 21 -13.33 3.44 -6.19
N LEU A 22 -12.50 4.36 -6.70
CA LEU A 22 -12.90 5.75 -6.93
C LEU A 22 -14.06 5.83 -7.94
N LEU A 23 -13.93 5.20 -9.11
CA LEU A 23 -14.98 5.20 -10.14
C LEU A 23 -16.29 4.60 -9.60
N ARG A 24 -16.19 3.56 -8.76
CA ARG A 24 -17.34 2.98 -8.05
C ARG A 24 -17.97 3.98 -7.08
N ALA A 25 -17.18 4.65 -6.24
CA ALA A 25 -17.68 5.61 -5.27
C ALA A 25 -18.35 6.83 -5.95
N LEU A 26 -17.80 7.25 -7.10
CA LEU A 26 -18.39 8.27 -7.98
C LEU A 26 -19.61 7.77 -8.77
N ARG A 27 -20.01 6.50 -8.62
CA ARG A 27 -21.11 5.83 -9.35
C ARG A 27 -20.95 5.92 -10.87
N GLN A 28 -19.71 5.97 -11.35
CA GLN A 28 -19.40 5.96 -12.77
C GLN A 28 -19.45 4.51 -13.29
N ARG A 29 -20.01 4.32 -14.49
CA ARG A 29 -19.96 3.00 -15.15
C ARG A 29 -18.51 2.73 -15.57
N HIS A 30 -17.90 1.68 -15.02
CA HIS A 30 -16.50 1.34 -15.27
C HIS A 30 -16.29 -0.17 -15.45
N THR A 31 -15.21 -0.56 -16.13
CA THR A 31 -14.74 -1.94 -16.27
C THR A 31 -13.22 -2.00 -16.20
N LEU A 32 -12.69 -3.19 -15.91
CA LEU A 32 -11.26 -3.50 -15.98
C LEU A 32 -10.98 -4.26 -17.28
N ALA A 33 -9.99 -3.79 -18.05
CA ALA A 33 -9.45 -4.46 -19.22
C ALA A 33 -8.03 -4.94 -18.92
N ILE A 34 -7.79 -6.23 -19.10
CA ILE A 34 -6.48 -6.82 -18.87
C ILE A 34 -5.81 -7.01 -20.22
N GLU A 35 -4.74 -6.26 -20.45
CA GLU A 35 -3.96 -6.36 -21.68
C GLU A 35 -3.07 -7.61 -21.63
N ARG A 36 -3.15 -8.44 -22.67
CA ARG A 36 -2.23 -9.57 -22.83
C ARG A 36 -0.86 -9.02 -23.19
N MET A 37 0.16 -9.52 -22.49
CA MET A 37 1.56 -9.11 -22.65
C MET A 37 1.98 -9.14 -24.13
N GLY A 38 2.11 -7.97 -24.75
CA GLY A 38 2.86 -7.84 -25.99
C GLY A 38 4.34 -8.10 -25.68
N ALA A 39 5.07 -8.70 -26.63
CA ALA A 39 6.45 -9.17 -26.50
C ALA A 39 7.52 -8.13 -26.09
N ASN A 40 7.13 -6.91 -25.70
CA ASN A 40 8.01 -5.78 -25.44
C ASN A 40 8.22 -5.46 -23.94
N VAL A 41 7.62 -6.21 -23.01
CA VAL A 41 7.88 -6.08 -21.56
C VAL A 41 8.79 -7.21 -21.08
N THR A 42 9.93 -7.39 -21.74
CA THR A 42 10.94 -8.41 -21.38
C THR A 42 11.85 -7.99 -20.22
N ASN A 43 11.61 -6.84 -19.58
CA ASN A 43 12.45 -6.30 -18.51
C ASN A 43 11.70 -6.13 -17.17
N ILE A 44 10.93 -7.14 -16.74
CA ILE A 44 10.43 -7.25 -15.35
C ILE A 44 11.54 -7.81 -14.42
N GLY A 45 12.76 -7.98 -14.92
CA GLY A 45 13.94 -8.36 -14.12
C GLY A 45 14.67 -7.18 -13.47
N GLY A 46 14.33 -5.93 -13.84
CA GLY A 46 14.78 -4.74 -13.13
C GLY A 46 13.77 -4.36 -12.05
N THR A 47 14.22 -3.77 -10.95
CA THR A 47 13.36 -3.22 -9.89
C THR A 47 12.45 -2.14 -10.47
N VAL A 48 11.28 -2.51 -10.97
CA VAL A 48 10.28 -1.55 -11.42
C VAL A 48 9.74 -0.85 -10.17
N SER A 49 10.10 0.43 -10.03
CA SER A 49 9.61 1.29 -8.97
C SER A 49 8.07 1.33 -8.99
N LEU A 50 7.44 0.95 -7.88
CA LEU A 50 6.00 0.98 -7.62
C LEU A 50 5.41 2.37 -7.94
N SER A 51 6.10 3.44 -7.58
CA SER A 51 5.66 4.81 -7.92
C SER A 51 5.64 5.10 -9.43
N GLN A 52 6.40 4.35 -10.23
CA GLN A 52 6.46 4.48 -11.69
C GLN A 52 5.58 3.44 -12.43
N CYS A 53 5.21 2.34 -11.77
CA CYS A 53 4.27 1.33 -12.30
C CYS A 53 2.91 1.91 -12.68
N GLY A 54 2.51 3.03 -12.05
CA GLY A 54 1.30 3.77 -12.41
C GLY A 54 1.25 4.24 -13.86
N ASN A 55 2.41 4.42 -14.52
CA ASN A 55 2.48 4.86 -15.93
C ASN A 55 2.03 3.77 -16.93
N HIS A 56 1.88 2.52 -16.47
CA HIS A 56 1.39 1.40 -17.28
C HIS A 56 -0.12 1.16 -17.11
N ILE A 57 -0.81 2.09 -16.43
CA ILE A 57 -2.26 2.05 -16.22
C ILE A 57 -2.88 3.16 -17.05
N SER A 58 -3.86 2.82 -17.89
CA SER A 58 -4.61 3.80 -18.66
C SER A 58 -6.07 3.82 -18.24
N ILE A 59 -6.63 5.00 -17.98
CA ILE A 59 -8.07 5.18 -17.81
C ILE A 59 -8.62 5.86 -19.05
N VAL A 60 -9.42 5.12 -19.82
CA VAL A 60 -10.08 5.63 -21.03
C VAL A 60 -11.49 6.08 -20.66
N PRO A 61 -11.84 7.37 -20.85
CA PRO A 61 -13.18 7.87 -20.56
C PRO A 61 -14.18 7.49 -21.67
N PRO A 62 -15.50 7.59 -21.40
CA PRO A 62 -16.57 7.14 -22.30
C PRO A 62 -16.54 7.68 -23.74
N ASN A 63 -15.99 8.89 -23.94
CA ASN A 63 -16.11 9.65 -25.18
C ASN A 63 -14.85 9.57 -26.07
N LEU A 64 -13.85 8.75 -25.72
CA LEU A 64 -12.54 8.68 -26.38
C LEU A 64 -12.29 7.34 -27.11
N HIS A 65 -13.36 6.61 -27.47
CA HIS A 65 -13.23 5.37 -28.27
C HIS A 65 -12.68 5.68 -29.67
N GLY A 66 -11.36 5.52 -29.86
CA GLY A 66 -10.79 5.66 -31.20
C GLY A 66 -9.27 5.53 -31.37
N SER A 67 -8.43 5.73 -30.35
CA SER A 67 -6.97 5.71 -30.58
C SER A 67 -6.28 4.51 -29.94
N LYS A 68 -5.90 3.54 -30.78
CA LYS A 68 -4.97 2.47 -30.43
C LYS A 68 -3.55 2.89 -30.81
N CYS A 69 -2.65 2.59 -29.88
CA CYS A 69 -1.28 2.08 -30.08
C CYS A 69 -0.08 3.04 -30.21
N VAL A 70 1.01 2.49 -29.67
CA VAL A 70 2.45 2.72 -29.89
C VAL A 70 3.11 3.71 -28.93
N THR A 71 3.78 3.13 -27.92
CA THR A 71 4.94 3.73 -27.27
C THR A 71 6.02 3.98 -28.32
N SER A 72 6.11 5.22 -28.82
CA SER A 72 7.32 5.68 -29.50
C SER A 72 7.80 6.94 -28.80
N GLY A 73 9.02 6.88 -28.27
CA GLY A 73 9.68 8.06 -27.74
C GLY A 73 9.86 9.09 -28.84
N GLY A 74 9.56 10.35 -28.56
CA GLY A 74 9.84 11.41 -29.52
C GLY A 74 9.15 12.75 -29.25
N SER A 75 9.96 13.68 -28.73
CA SER A 75 9.93 15.13 -28.92
C SER A 75 8.72 15.96 -28.46
N ILE A 76 9.05 16.90 -27.58
CA ILE A 76 8.31 18.13 -27.27
C ILE A 76 8.02 18.89 -28.58
N GLY A 77 6.75 19.18 -28.83
CA GLY A 77 6.25 20.02 -29.91
C GLY A 77 5.10 20.88 -29.41
N THR A 78 5.22 22.18 -29.64
CA THR A 78 4.41 23.29 -29.10
C THR A 78 3.06 23.49 -29.79
N VAL A 79 2.16 24.19 -29.05
CA VAL A 79 1.04 25.08 -29.47
C VAL A 79 -0.38 24.52 -29.33
N GLY A 80 -1.21 25.22 -28.54
CA GLY A 80 -2.68 25.20 -28.62
C GLY A 80 -3.39 25.12 -27.26
N GLU A 81 -4.13 26.16 -26.89
CA GLU A 81 -4.72 26.39 -25.57
C GLU A 81 -5.83 25.38 -25.15
N SER A 82 -5.61 24.69 -24.03
CA SER A 82 -6.61 24.22 -23.05
C SER A 82 -5.87 23.85 -21.76
N PRO A 83 -6.33 24.27 -20.56
CA PRO A 83 -5.58 24.06 -19.31
C PRO A 83 -5.55 22.60 -18.83
N LEU A 84 -6.20 21.69 -19.58
CA LEU A 84 -6.22 20.26 -19.32
C LEU A 84 -5.63 19.56 -20.54
N CYS A 85 -4.34 19.23 -20.47
CA CYS A 85 -3.72 18.34 -21.43
C CYS A 85 -4.16 16.91 -21.09
N VAL A 86 -5.42 16.57 -21.38
CA VAL A 86 -5.85 15.17 -21.45
C VAL A 86 -5.10 14.61 -22.64
N ALA A 87 -3.97 13.94 -22.38
CA ALA A 87 -3.23 13.26 -23.42
C ALA A 87 -4.21 12.45 -24.28
N GLU A 88 -4.01 12.44 -25.60
CA GLU A 88 -4.83 11.69 -26.58
C GLU A 88 -4.90 10.17 -26.29
N HIS A 89 -4.26 9.72 -25.20
CA HIS A 89 -4.04 8.36 -24.75
C HIS A 89 -4.72 8.03 -23.41
N GLY A 90 -5.59 8.90 -22.87
CA GLY A 90 -6.30 8.69 -21.59
C GLY A 90 -5.53 9.15 -20.35
N LEU A 91 -6.14 9.04 -19.16
CA LEU A 91 -5.52 9.47 -17.91
C LEU A 91 -4.40 8.48 -17.54
N GLN A 92 -3.14 8.83 -17.82
CA GLN A 92 -1.97 7.96 -17.57
C GLN A 92 -1.54 7.88 -16.09
N ARG A 93 -2.09 8.74 -15.23
CA ARG A 93 -1.71 8.83 -13.81
C ARG A 93 -2.92 8.97 -12.91
N VAL A 94 -3.33 7.90 -12.26
CA VAL A 94 -4.45 7.90 -11.30
C VAL A 94 -4.21 8.89 -10.15
N HIS A 95 -2.94 9.12 -9.80
CA HIS A 95 -2.53 9.98 -8.69
C HIS A 95 -2.23 11.43 -9.11
N ASP A 96 -2.43 11.79 -10.38
CA ASP A 96 -2.28 13.18 -10.81
C ASP A 96 -3.51 13.99 -10.35
N PRO A 97 -3.32 15.09 -9.61
CA PRO A 97 -4.44 15.94 -9.19
C PRO A 97 -5.32 16.37 -10.36
N GLN A 98 -4.78 16.56 -11.56
CA GLN A 98 -5.57 16.94 -12.74
C GLN A 98 -6.57 15.86 -13.15
N HIS A 99 -6.18 14.59 -13.06
CA HIS A 99 -7.03 13.46 -13.40
C HIS A 99 -8.09 13.20 -12.33
N ILE A 100 -7.75 13.41 -11.07
CA ILE A 100 -8.68 13.36 -9.95
C ILE A 100 -9.76 14.44 -10.12
N LEU A 101 -9.35 15.68 -10.38
CA LEU A 101 -10.28 16.79 -10.60
C LEU A 101 -11.20 16.52 -11.80
N TYR A 102 -10.67 15.93 -12.87
CA TYR A 102 -11.48 15.50 -14.02
C TYR A 102 -12.54 14.46 -13.61
N LEU A 103 -12.16 13.41 -12.88
CA LEU A 103 -13.11 12.38 -12.43
C LEU A 103 -14.19 12.96 -11.52
N PHE A 104 -13.83 13.88 -10.61
CA PHE A 104 -14.78 14.59 -9.76
C PHE A 104 -15.72 15.49 -10.58
N SER A 105 -15.21 16.18 -11.60
CA SER A 105 -16.03 17.02 -12.50
C SER A 105 -17.00 16.22 -13.37
N SER A 106 -16.67 14.95 -13.66
CA SER A 106 -17.50 14.03 -14.43
C SER A 106 -18.65 13.40 -13.63
N ALA A 107 -18.68 13.62 -12.32
CA ALA A 107 -19.74 13.14 -11.44
C ALA A 107 -21.08 13.83 -11.71
N SER A 108 -22.18 13.18 -11.31
CA SER A 108 -23.52 13.76 -11.46
C SER A 108 -23.63 15.11 -10.75
N PRO A 109 -24.25 16.14 -11.36
CA PRO A 109 -24.34 17.49 -10.81
C PRO A 109 -25.03 17.54 -9.43
N VAL A 110 -25.87 16.56 -9.12
CA VAL A 110 -26.55 16.41 -7.82
C VAL A 110 -25.56 16.12 -6.67
N ARG A 111 -24.36 15.60 -6.97
CA ARG A 111 -23.34 15.22 -5.98
C ARG A 111 -22.16 16.19 -5.92
N GLN A 112 -22.10 17.17 -6.81
CA GLN A 112 -20.93 18.01 -6.98
C GLN A 112 -20.62 18.86 -5.74
N SER A 113 -21.65 19.43 -5.11
CA SER A 113 -21.50 20.20 -3.87
C SER A 113 -20.98 19.37 -2.68
N ALA A 114 -21.39 18.10 -2.58
CA ALA A 114 -20.91 17.19 -1.54
C ALA A 114 -19.48 16.70 -1.83
N LEU A 115 -19.14 16.55 -3.11
CA LEU A 115 -17.81 16.17 -3.58
C LEU A 115 -16.80 17.29 -3.35
N ASP A 116 -17.17 18.54 -3.60
CA ASP A 116 -16.30 19.72 -3.43
C ASP A 116 -15.80 19.85 -1.99
N GLY A 117 -16.64 19.50 -1.00
CA GLY A 117 -16.26 19.46 0.41
C GLY A 117 -15.26 18.35 0.78
N GLN A 118 -15.08 17.33 -0.06
CA GLN A 118 -14.18 16.19 0.18
C GLN A 118 -12.91 16.21 -0.67
N ILE A 119 -12.80 17.08 -1.68
CA ILE A 119 -11.64 17.12 -2.59
C ILE A 119 -10.34 17.32 -1.81
N GLN A 120 -10.32 18.25 -0.85
CA GLN A 120 -9.08 18.55 -0.11
C GLN A 120 -8.60 17.36 0.72
N SER A 121 -9.50 16.69 1.46
CA SER A 121 -9.15 15.52 2.26
C SER A 121 -8.74 14.34 1.37
N TYR A 122 -9.37 14.19 0.21
CA TYR A 122 -9.02 13.19 -0.78
C TYR A 122 -7.63 13.43 -1.38
N LEU A 123 -7.31 14.65 -1.81
CA LEU A 123 -5.99 15.00 -2.36
C LEU A 123 -4.89 14.80 -1.30
N ASN A 124 -5.14 15.16 -0.05
CA ASN A 124 -4.21 14.91 1.05
C ASN A 124 -3.96 13.40 1.23
N ALA A 125 -5.01 12.59 1.21
CA ALA A 125 -4.87 11.13 1.30
C ALA A 125 -4.09 10.53 0.12
N VAL A 126 -4.26 11.07 -1.10
CA VAL A 126 -3.46 10.68 -2.26
C VAL A 126 -1.98 11.07 -2.11
N VAL A 127 -1.68 12.23 -1.53
CA VAL A 127 -0.30 12.64 -1.24
C VAL A 127 0.35 11.68 -0.25
N VAL A 128 -0.35 11.35 0.85
CA VAL A 128 0.19 10.41 1.84
C VAL A 128 0.34 9.01 1.26
N SER A 129 -0.63 8.53 0.47
CA SER A 129 -0.51 7.24 -0.22
C SER A 129 0.72 7.20 -1.14
N ASN A 130 1.01 8.30 -1.84
CA ASN A 130 2.21 8.40 -2.68
C ASN A 130 3.51 8.42 -1.88
N GLN A 131 3.54 9.10 -0.73
CA GLN A 131 4.71 9.10 0.16
C GLN A 131 5.02 7.69 0.66
N VAL A 132 4.00 6.93 1.04
CA VAL A 132 4.14 5.53 1.47
C VAL A 132 4.65 4.64 0.34
N LEU A 133 4.13 4.80 -0.88
CA LEU A 133 4.62 4.04 -2.03
C LEU A 133 6.06 4.38 -2.42
N ARG A 134 6.47 5.64 -2.27
CA ARG A 134 7.88 6.03 -2.45
C ARG A 134 8.78 5.44 -1.36
N ALA A 135 8.34 5.45 -0.11
CA ALA A 135 9.08 4.78 0.96
C ALA A 135 9.21 3.26 0.70
N ALA A 136 8.18 2.62 0.14
CA ALA A 136 8.26 1.23 -0.28
C ALA A 136 9.24 1.02 -1.45
N ASP A 137 9.31 1.95 -2.39
CA ASP A 137 10.32 1.94 -3.45
C ASP A 137 11.74 2.08 -2.91
N ASP A 138 11.97 3.04 -2.00
CA ASP A 138 13.28 3.24 -1.37
C ASP A 138 13.75 1.97 -0.64
N VAL A 139 12.81 1.25 -0.02
CA VAL A 139 13.04 -0.06 0.59
C VAL A 139 13.43 -1.11 -0.45
N LEU A 140 12.71 -1.21 -1.57
CA LEU A 140 13.02 -2.16 -2.65
C LEU A 140 14.37 -1.83 -3.32
N ILE A 141 14.69 -0.55 -3.47
CA ILE A 141 15.98 -0.08 -3.98
C ILE A 141 17.10 -0.46 -2.99
N ALA A 142 16.93 -0.18 -1.70
CA ALA A 142 17.91 -0.54 -0.67
C ALA A 142 18.16 -2.07 -0.64
N LEU A 143 17.10 -2.87 -0.77
CA LEU A 143 17.20 -4.33 -0.90
C LEU A 143 18.00 -4.74 -2.13
N SER A 144 17.81 -4.09 -3.26
CA SER A 144 18.54 -4.40 -4.50
C SER A 144 20.02 -4.04 -4.43
N ILE A 145 20.37 -3.02 -3.64
CA ILE A 145 21.77 -2.61 -3.40
C ILE A 145 22.46 -3.56 -2.42
N GLY A 146 21.72 -4.14 -1.47
CA GLY A 146 22.25 -5.06 -0.45
C GLY A 146 22.92 -4.36 0.74
N GLU A 147 22.71 -3.04 0.91
CA GLU A 147 23.30 -2.25 1.98
C GLU A 147 22.41 -2.27 3.23
N MET A 148 22.84 -2.96 4.28
CA MET A 148 22.00 -3.19 5.47
C MET A 148 21.66 -1.91 6.25
N GLU A 149 22.54 -0.91 6.26
CA GLU A 149 22.24 0.38 6.89
C GLU A 149 21.14 1.13 6.16
N ALA A 150 21.21 1.16 4.81
CA ALA A 150 20.18 1.74 3.98
C ALA A 150 18.85 1.00 4.15
N VAL A 151 18.87 -0.34 4.17
CA VAL A 151 17.67 -1.18 4.41
C VAL A 151 17.02 -0.86 5.77
N ARG A 152 17.82 -0.67 6.83
CA ARG A 152 17.29 -0.28 8.14
C ARG A 152 16.68 1.13 8.14
N GLN A 153 17.33 2.09 7.50
CA GLN A 153 16.86 3.48 7.42
C GLN A 153 15.57 3.58 6.61
N THR A 154 15.53 2.98 5.42
CA THR A 154 14.34 3.01 4.55
C THR A 154 13.18 2.22 5.17
N HIS A 155 13.46 1.10 5.85
CA HIS A 155 12.43 0.38 6.60
C HIS A 155 11.87 1.24 7.76
N GLY A 156 12.73 1.93 8.51
CA GLY A 156 12.32 2.88 9.54
C GLY A 156 11.42 3.99 9.00
N ASN A 157 11.83 4.63 7.90
CA ASN A 157 11.04 5.67 7.23
C ASN A 157 9.66 5.16 6.79
N LEU A 158 9.58 3.95 6.24
CA LEU A 158 8.31 3.33 5.85
C LEU A 158 7.40 3.11 7.07
N ILE A 159 7.95 2.60 8.17
CA ILE A 159 7.22 2.39 9.42
C ILE A 159 6.74 3.73 10.01
N ASP A 160 7.55 4.79 9.95
CA ASP A 160 7.17 6.13 10.39
C ASP A 160 6.04 6.72 9.53
N CYS A 161 6.08 6.54 8.20
CA CYS A 161 4.98 6.93 7.32
C CYS A 161 3.68 6.18 7.66
N VAL A 162 3.76 4.88 7.96
CA VAL A 162 2.61 4.08 8.39
C VAL A 162 2.10 4.50 9.77
N ALA A 163 3.00 4.85 10.70
CA ALA A 163 2.63 5.36 12.02
C ALA A 163 1.93 6.72 11.92
N ALA A 164 2.42 7.62 11.05
CA ALA A 164 1.77 8.90 10.76
C ALA A 164 0.37 8.71 10.16
N LEU A 165 0.19 7.71 9.30
CA LEU A 165 -1.12 7.31 8.79
C LEU A 165 -2.05 6.82 9.90
N ASP A 166 -1.58 5.91 10.75
CA ASP A 166 -2.37 5.39 11.87
C ASP A 166 -2.75 6.49 12.87
N ALA A 167 -1.87 7.48 13.08
CA ALA A 167 -2.16 8.67 13.89
C ALA A 167 -3.19 9.60 13.23
N SER A 168 -3.12 9.81 11.91
CA SER A 168 -4.10 10.61 11.19
C SER A 168 -5.50 10.01 11.25
N LEU A 169 -5.63 8.68 11.34
CA LEU A 169 -6.92 8.00 11.51
C LEU A 169 -7.55 8.23 12.90
N GLN A 170 -6.78 8.68 13.92
CA GLN A 170 -7.31 8.98 15.26
C GLN A 170 -8.23 10.20 15.28
N GLN A 171 -7.84 11.24 14.53
CA GLN A 171 -8.53 12.53 14.54
C GLN A 171 -9.94 12.44 13.94
N THR A 172 -10.17 11.45 13.07
CA THR A 172 -11.47 11.20 12.46
C THR A 172 -12.44 10.48 13.40
N THR A 173 -11.97 9.54 14.23
CA THR A 173 -12.84 8.78 15.14
C THR A 173 -13.25 9.54 16.41
N GLU A 174 -12.38 10.39 16.95
CA GLU A 174 -12.70 11.17 18.17
C GLU A 174 -13.77 12.25 17.91
N ASN A 175 -13.87 12.73 16.67
CA ASN A 175 -14.91 13.69 16.27
C ASN A 175 -16.29 13.06 16.05
N GLU A 176 -16.38 11.74 15.86
CA GLU A 176 -17.66 11.03 15.67
C GLU A 176 -18.28 10.59 17.01
N GLU A 177 -17.48 10.34 18.04
CA GLU A 177 -17.98 9.90 19.37
C GLU A 177 -18.44 11.07 20.28
N GLY A 178 -18.16 12.33 19.92
CA GLY A 178 -18.59 13.52 20.66
C GLY A 178 -19.98 14.09 20.28
N GLY A 179 -20.62 13.55 19.25
CA GLY A 179 -21.87 14.07 18.67
C GLY A 179 -23.08 13.17 18.90
N GLY A 180 -23.51 13.01 20.16
CA GLY A 180 -24.74 12.29 20.48
C GLY A 180 -25.98 12.98 19.92
N GLY A 181 -26.45 12.55 18.75
CA GLY A 181 -27.69 13.03 18.14
C GLY A 181 -28.33 11.95 17.27
N ASN A 182 -29.47 11.44 17.73
CA ASN A 182 -30.34 10.51 17.00
C ASN A 182 -30.57 10.92 15.54
N GLY A 183 -30.18 10.04 14.62
CA GLY A 183 -30.56 10.09 13.22
C GLY A 183 -29.83 8.99 12.49
N ALA A 184 -30.55 8.17 11.73
CA ALA A 184 -29.95 7.21 10.81
C ALA A 184 -29.09 7.98 9.79
N THR A 185 -27.83 8.21 10.13
CA THR A 185 -26.86 8.88 9.27
C THR A 185 -26.55 7.92 8.14
N GLN A 186 -27.00 8.26 6.93
CA GLN A 186 -26.34 7.79 5.71
C GLN A 186 -24.85 8.01 5.91
N GLU A 187 -24.10 6.93 6.11
CA GLU A 187 -22.64 6.97 6.03
C GLU A 187 -22.29 7.56 4.66
N VAL A 188 -21.93 8.84 4.64
CA VAL A 188 -21.42 9.47 3.44
C VAL A 188 -20.04 8.85 3.27
N ASP A 189 -19.93 7.91 2.32
CA ASP A 189 -18.66 7.24 1.98
C ASP A 189 -17.53 8.29 1.89
N CYS A 190 -16.63 8.28 2.89
CA CYS A 190 -15.52 9.22 2.93
C CYS A 190 -14.51 8.83 1.85
N LEU A 191 -14.43 9.61 0.77
CA LEU A 191 -13.67 9.23 -0.42
C LEU A 191 -12.16 9.11 -0.15
N SER A 192 -11.64 9.82 0.85
CA SER A 192 -10.23 9.78 1.23
C SER A 192 -9.78 8.41 1.78
N THR A 193 -10.72 7.54 2.14
CA THR A 193 -10.43 6.18 2.62
C THR A 193 -9.85 5.27 1.53
N TRP A 194 -10.25 5.44 0.27
CA TRP A 194 -9.87 4.55 -0.83
C TRP A 194 -8.37 4.55 -1.20
N PRO A 195 -7.68 5.70 -1.37
CA PRO A 195 -6.23 5.70 -1.62
C PRO A 195 -5.43 5.12 -0.46
N LEU A 196 -5.87 5.36 0.78
CA LEU A 196 -5.22 4.81 1.98
C LEU A 196 -5.46 3.30 2.09
N PHE A 197 -6.69 2.85 1.86
CA PHE A 197 -7.04 1.43 1.90
C PHE A 197 -6.23 0.62 0.88
N THR A 198 -6.13 1.09 -0.36
CA THR A 198 -5.44 0.36 -1.43
C THR A 198 -3.92 0.29 -1.21
N THR A 199 -3.32 1.31 -0.59
CA THR A 199 -1.92 1.25 -0.18
C THR A 199 -1.69 0.31 0.99
N ILE A 200 -2.56 0.34 2.02
CA ILE A 200 -2.52 -0.62 3.13
C ILE A 200 -2.71 -2.05 2.62
N GLN A 201 -3.68 -2.26 1.73
CA GLN A 201 -3.94 -3.57 1.11
C GLN A 201 -2.68 -4.12 0.45
N PHE A 202 -1.99 -3.31 -0.35
CA PHE A 202 -0.73 -3.73 -0.97
C PHE A 202 0.37 -4.03 0.06
N LEU A 203 0.59 -3.16 1.06
CA LEU A 203 1.59 -3.41 2.10
C LEU A 203 1.33 -4.68 2.90
N VAL A 204 0.05 -5.02 3.15
CA VAL A 204 -0.34 -6.20 3.91
C VAL A 204 -0.31 -7.47 3.05
N GLU A 205 -0.92 -7.44 1.86
CA GLU A 205 -1.12 -8.62 1.01
C GLU A 205 0.12 -8.95 0.17
N GLU A 206 0.76 -7.94 -0.41
CA GLU A 206 1.99 -8.11 -1.21
C GLU A 206 3.25 -7.88 -0.36
N GLY A 207 3.27 -6.87 0.51
CA GLY A 207 4.45 -6.58 1.34
C GLY A 207 4.62 -7.54 2.53
N GLY A 208 3.53 -7.99 3.14
CA GLY A 208 3.56 -8.77 4.38
C GLY A 208 3.77 -7.93 5.64
N LEU A 209 3.28 -6.69 5.67
CA LEU A 209 3.39 -5.80 6.83
C LEU A 209 2.64 -6.38 8.05
N PRO A 210 3.31 -6.55 9.22
CA PRO A 210 2.62 -6.94 10.45
C PRO A 210 1.73 -5.80 10.96
N LEU A 211 0.46 -6.09 11.20
CA LEU A 211 -0.52 -5.12 11.68
C LEU A 211 -0.58 -4.99 13.22
N GLY A 212 0.19 -5.79 13.96
CA GLY A 212 0.23 -5.76 15.43
C GLY A 212 0.55 -4.38 16.02
N PRO A 213 1.57 -3.66 15.52
CA PRO A 213 1.90 -2.30 15.97
C PRO A 213 0.84 -1.24 15.65
N PHE A 214 -0.10 -1.53 14.74
CA PHE A 214 -1.05 -0.56 14.19
C PHE A 214 -2.51 -1.03 14.41
N PRO A 215 -2.99 -1.05 15.66
CA PRO A 215 -4.29 -1.64 15.99
C PRO A 215 -5.49 -0.89 15.39
N ARG A 216 -5.35 0.38 15.01
CA ARG A 216 -6.45 1.17 14.44
C ARG A 216 -6.52 0.97 12.93
N MET A 217 -5.37 1.07 12.27
CA MET A 217 -5.23 0.71 10.87
C MET A 217 -5.68 -0.73 10.62
N SER A 218 -5.37 -1.66 11.52
CA SER A 218 -5.84 -3.05 11.40
C SER A 218 -7.36 -3.17 11.45
N ARG A 219 -8.02 -2.51 12.41
CA ARG A 219 -9.49 -2.46 12.49
C ARG A 219 -10.09 -1.82 11.23
N ALA A 220 -9.56 -0.69 10.77
CA ALA A 220 -10.04 -0.01 9.57
C ALA A 220 -9.87 -0.89 8.32
N TYR A 221 -8.73 -1.57 8.19
CA TYR A 221 -8.46 -2.50 7.11
C TYR A 221 -9.45 -3.66 7.09
N TYR A 222 -9.68 -4.34 8.22
CA TYR A 222 -10.65 -5.44 8.27
C TYR A 222 -12.09 -4.99 8.02
N ARG A 223 -12.52 -3.86 8.58
CA ARG A 223 -13.84 -3.28 8.29
C ARG A 223 -14.02 -3.00 6.79
N LEU A 224 -13.04 -2.38 6.16
CA LEU A 224 -13.09 -2.06 4.73
C LEU A 224 -13.01 -3.33 3.87
N LYS A 225 -12.22 -4.33 4.28
CA LYS A 225 -12.13 -5.61 3.58
C LYS A 225 -13.46 -6.37 3.54
N GLU A 226 -14.23 -6.29 4.63
CA GLU A 226 -15.58 -6.89 4.73
C GLU A 226 -16.67 -6.04 4.07
N SER A 227 -16.36 -4.79 3.71
CA SER A 227 -17.34 -3.88 3.12
C SER A 227 -17.83 -4.37 1.74
N THR A 228 -19.12 -4.16 1.48
CA THR A 228 -19.75 -4.51 0.20
C THR A 228 -19.05 -3.94 -1.04
N PRO A 229 -18.52 -2.68 -1.06
CA PRO A 229 -17.82 -2.18 -2.25
C PRO A 229 -16.51 -2.91 -2.51
N VAL A 230 -15.74 -3.28 -1.48
CA VAL A 230 -14.46 -3.98 -1.63
C VAL A 230 -14.68 -5.43 -2.07
N VAL A 231 -15.71 -6.11 -1.56
CA VAL A 231 -16.09 -7.45 -2.01
C VAL A 231 -16.56 -7.44 -3.47
N ALA A 232 -17.36 -6.45 -3.88
CA ALA A 232 -17.77 -6.32 -5.27
C ALA A 232 -16.59 -5.99 -6.20
N HIS A 233 -15.65 -5.17 -5.73
CA HIS A 233 -14.40 -4.85 -6.42
C HIS A 233 -13.54 -6.10 -6.61
N SER A 234 -13.31 -6.89 -5.56
CA SER A 234 -12.52 -8.12 -5.67
C SER A 234 -13.16 -9.14 -6.63
N GLN A 235 -14.49 -9.28 -6.60
CA GLN A 235 -15.21 -10.11 -7.57
C GLN A 235 -15.05 -9.60 -9.01
N LEU A 236 -15.05 -8.28 -9.24
CA LEU A 236 -14.82 -7.71 -10.56
C LEU A 236 -13.40 -8.02 -11.06
N VAL A 237 -12.40 -7.84 -10.20
CA VAL A 237 -10.99 -8.16 -10.52
C VAL A 237 -10.85 -9.65 -10.84
N TRP A 238 -11.43 -10.54 -10.03
CA TRP A 238 -11.40 -11.98 -10.28
C TRP A 238 -12.10 -12.39 -11.58
N ARG A 239 -13.32 -11.90 -11.83
CA ARG A 239 -14.06 -12.21 -13.07
C ARG A 239 -13.31 -11.72 -14.30
N THR A 240 -12.73 -10.52 -14.26
CA THR A 240 -11.97 -9.98 -15.39
C THR A 240 -10.66 -10.73 -15.61
N PHE A 241 -10.00 -11.16 -14.53
CA PHE A 241 -8.85 -12.06 -14.59
C PHE A 241 -9.21 -13.41 -15.22
N GLU A 242 -10.27 -14.07 -14.77
CA GLU A 242 -10.77 -15.33 -15.33
C GLU A 242 -11.13 -15.22 -16.81
N LEU A 243 -11.77 -14.12 -17.22
CA LEU A 243 -12.09 -13.86 -18.63
C LEU A 243 -10.84 -13.60 -19.49
N SER A 244 -9.81 -12.97 -18.92
CA SER A 244 -8.55 -12.72 -19.63
C SER A 244 -7.74 -14.00 -19.86
N ARG A 245 -7.91 -14.95 -18.94
CA ARG A 245 -7.29 -16.27 -18.92
C ARG A 245 -7.92 -17.13 -20.00
N GLY A 246 -7.20 -17.35 -21.10
CA GLY A 246 -7.62 -18.30 -22.13
C GLY A 246 -7.77 -19.72 -21.56
N PRO A 247 -8.25 -20.68 -22.37
CA PRO A 247 -8.53 -22.06 -21.93
C PRO A 247 -7.32 -22.83 -21.35
N GLU A 248 -6.09 -22.33 -21.54
CA GLU A 248 -4.83 -23.00 -21.14
C GLU A 248 -4.09 -22.34 -19.96
N GLY A 249 -4.64 -21.29 -19.32
CA GLY A 249 -3.94 -20.60 -18.23
C GLY A 249 -3.85 -21.41 -16.92
N PRO A 250 -2.86 -21.18 -16.04
CA PRO A 250 -2.63 -21.95 -14.80
C PRO A 250 -3.73 -21.78 -13.75
N THR A 251 -4.19 -22.89 -13.17
CA THR A 251 -5.34 -22.97 -12.26
C THR A 251 -5.06 -22.47 -10.85
N GLY A 252 -5.69 -21.35 -10.49
CA GLY A 252 -6.11 -21.11 -9.09
C GLY A 252 -5.74 -19.75 -8.49
N GLU A 253 -4.81 -18.99 -9.06
CA GLU A 253 -4.26 -17.81 -8.36
C GLU A 253 -4.11 -16.58 -9.25
N LEU A 254 -4.44 -15.41 -8.69
CA LEU A 254 -4.08 -14.11 -9.25
C LEU A 254 -2.54 -14.01 -9.32
N PRO A 255 -1.99 -13.27 -10.31
CA PRO A 255 -0.55 -13.03 -10.39
C PRO A 255 -0.08 -12.32 -9.11
N ALA A 256 0.88 -12.94 -8.42
CA ALA A 256 1.54 -12.35 -7.26
C ALA A 256 2.53 -11.27 -7.71
N TRP A 257 2.75 -10.26 -6.85
CA TRP A 257 3.83 -9.30 -7.08
C TRP A 257 5.19 -10.01 -7.09
N PRO A 258 6.14 -9.65 -7.98
CA PRO A 258 7.44 -10.33 -8.08
C PRO A 258 8.25 -10.34 -6.77
N HIS A 259 8.09 -9.30 -5.94
CA HIS A 259 8.76 -9.15 -4.65
C HIS A 259 7.81 -9.41 -3.47
N ARG A 260 6.85 -10.33 -3.63
CA ARG A 260 5.88 -10.64 -2.57
C ARG A 260 6.57 -11.09 -1.29
N GLY A 261 6.17 -10.51 -0.17
CA GLY A 261 6.71 -10.80 1.16
C GLY A 261 7.95 -9.98 1.53
N PHE A 262 8.36 -8.99 0.72
CA PHE A 262 9.61 -8.24 0.93
C PHE A 262 9.73 -7.63 2.33
N LEU A 263 8.65 -7.15 2.96
CA LEU A 263 8.72 -6.57 4.30
C LEU A 263 9.05 -7.62 5.37
N ARG A 264 8.50 -8.84 5.24
CA ARG A 264 8.84 -9.95 6.15
C ARG A 264 10.29 -10.39 5.97
N ASP A 265 10.75 -10.41 4.73
CA ASP A 265 12.13 -10.77 4.40
C ASP A 265 13.11 -9.74 4.96
N ILE A 266 12.83 -8.45 4.81
CA ILE A 266 13.61 -7.36 5.41
C ILE A 266 13.63 -7.48 6.94
N GLN A 267 12.47 -7.69 7.56
CA GLN A 267 12.40 -7.82 9.03
C GLN A 267 13.27 -8.97 9.53
N ARG A 268 13.28 -10.10 8.81
CA ARG A 268 14.17 -11.22 9.10
C ARG A 268 15.64 -10.87 8.89
N GLN A 269 16.00 -10.23 7.77
CA GLN A 269 17.37 -9.82 7.48
C GLN A 269 17.92 -8.81 8.49
N ILE A 270 17.12 -7.80 8.86
CA ILE A 270 17.48 -6.81 9.88
C ILE A 270 17.64 -7.50 11.24
N ALA A 271 16.75 -8.42 11.61
CA ALA A 271 16.85 -9.17 12.86
C ALA A 271 18.10 -10.06 12.90
N GLU A 272 18.42 -10.73 11.80
CA GLU A 272 19.64 -11.55 11.68
C GLU A 272 20.91 -10.71 11.74
N TYR A 273 20.93 -9.54 11.09
CA TYR A 273 22.02 -8.58 11.12
C TYR A 273 22.24 -7.95 12.51
N THR A 274 21.16 -7.73 13.26
CA THR A 274 21.22 -7.07 14.57
C THR A 274 21.55 -8.05 15.70
N THR A 275 21.12 -9.31 15.60
CA THR A 275 21.33 -10.30 16.66
C THR A 275 22.77 -10.82 16.66
N ASP A 276 23.45 -10.66 17.78
CA ASP A 276 24.78 -11.24 17.96
C ASP A 276 24.70 -12.76 18.18
N PRO A 277 25.72 -13.54 17.75
CA PRO A 277 25.72 -14.99 17.93
C PRO A 277 25.51 -15.45 19.39
N PRO A 278 26.08 -14.79 20.42
CA PRO A 278 25.79 -15.11 21.83
C PRO A 278 24.32 -14.94 22.21
N GLU A 279 23.67 -13.83 21.85
CA GLU A 279 22.25 -13.62 22.13
C GLU A 279 21.38 -14.68 21.44
N ARG A 280 21.72 -15.05 20.21
CA ARG A 280 21.02 -16.11 19.46
C ARG A 280 21.10 -17.47 20.14
N ILE A 281 22.25 -17.84 20.71
CA ILE A 281 22.43 -19.10 21.44
C ILE A 281 21.68 -19.08 22.78
N MET A 282 21.61 -17.93 23.45
CA MET A 282 20.89 -17.78 24.73
C MET A 282 19.36 -17.67 24.57
N ALA A 283 18.88 -17.32 23.38
CA ALA A 283 17.46 -17.18 23.10
C ALA A 283 16.72 -18.51 23.27
N GLY A 284 15.60 -18.49 24.02
CA GLY A 284 14.78 -19.69 24.26
C GLY A 284 15.36 -20.69 25.27
N VAL A 285 16.58 -20.49 25.78
CA VAL A 285 17.19 -21.38 26.77
C VAL A 285 16.63 -21.11 28.17
N THR A 286 16.24 -22.19 28.86
CA THR A 286 15.80 -22.17 30.26
C THR A 286 16.72 -23.03 31.11
N GLY A 287 17.05 -22.57 32.31
CA GLY A 287 17.81 -23.33 33.28
C GLY A 287 16.88 -24.03 34.29
N GLU A 288 17.48 -24.86 35.14
CA GLU A 288 16.79 -25.56 36.25
C GLU A 288 16.03 -24.64 37.22
N LYS A 289 16.41 -23.36 37.30
CA LYS A 289 15.80 -22.35 38.19
C LYS A 289 14.98 -21.30 37.42
N GLY A 290 14.53 -21.64 36.21
CA GLY A 290 13.78 -20.74 35.33
C GLY A 290 14.63 -20.09 34.23
N PRO A 291 14.21 -18.95 33.66
CA PRO A 291 14.93 -18.32 32.55
C PRO A 291 16.35 -17.90 32.94
N LEU A 292 17.26 -17.90 31.96
CA LEU A 292 18.66 -17.50 32.17
C LEU A 292 18.76 -16.11 32.79
N ARG A 293 19.65 -15.95 33.77
CA ARG A 293 19.89 -14.65 34.45
C ARG A 293 20.30 -13.56 33.46
N ALA A 294 21.10 -13.90 32.44
CA ALA A 294 21.49 -12.99 31.38
C ALA A 294 20.28 -12.43 30.60
N ARG A 295 19.27 -13.27 30.34
CA ARG A 295 18.02 -12.86 29.68
C ARG A 295 17.13 -12.00 30.59
N VAL A 296 16.96 -12.40 31.85
CA VAL A 296 16.11 -11.67 32.81
C VAL A 296 16.71 -10.31 33.19
N SER A 297 18.02 -10.24 33.37
CA SER A 297 18.72 -9.04 33.79
C SER A 297 19.41 -8.31 32.64
N GLY A 298 19.20 -8.71 31.38
CA GLY A 298 19.87 -8.12 30.20
C GLY A 298 19.45 -6.68 29.93
N ALA A 299 18.16 -6.37 30.12
CA ALA A 299 17.64 -5.00 29.95
C ALA A 299 18.30 -3.99 30.90
N ARG A 300 18.74 -4.44 32.08
CA ARG A 300 19.52 -3.71 33.10
C ARG A 300 19.30 -2.19 33.12
N LEU A 301 18.04 -1.77 33.24
CA LEU A 301 17.65 -0.35 33.24
C LEU A 301 18.18 0.44 34.47
N GLY A 302 18.74 -0.26 35.46
CA GLY A 302 19.42 0.34 36.61
C GLY A 302 19.92 -0.72 37.59
N LEU A 303 21.14 -0.55 38.09
CA LEU A 303 21.76 -1.53 39.01
C LEU A 303 21.01 -1.62 40.35
N GLN A 304 20.49 -0.50 40.87
CA GLN A 304 19.73 -0.46 42.12
C GLN A 304 18.46 -1.34 42.08
N ARG A 305 17.82 -1.44 40.92
CA ARG A 305 16.60 -2.25 40.72
C ARG A 305 16.92 -3.70 40.37
N THR A 306 18.19 -4.02 40.06
CA THR A 306 18.61 -5.37 39.69
C THR A 306 18.88 -6.19 40.95
N PRO A 307 18.11 -7.25 41.24
CA PRO A 307 18.29 -8.01 42.47
C PRO A 307 19.56 -8.88 42.41
N ALA A 308 20.19 -9.06 43.57
CA ALA A 308 21.29 -10.01 43.74
C ALA A 308 20.76 -11.45 43.65
N ARG A 309 21.28 -12.23 42.71
CA ARG A 309 20.88 -13.64 42.47
C ARG A 309 22.04 -14.62 42.49
N ILE A 310 23.27 -14.14 42.67
CA ILE A 310 24.46 -14.99 42.68
C ILE A 310 24.66 -15.53 44.09
N PRO A 311 24.59 -16.87 44.30
CA PRO A 311 24.93 -17.46 45.60
C PRO A 311 26.39 -17.16 45.96
N TRP A 312 26.67 -17.02 47.25
CA TRP A 312 28.02 -16.73 47.75
C TRP A 312 29.08 -17.73 47.26
N THR A 313 28.71 -19.01 47.07
CA THR A 313 29.58 -20.08 46.55
C THR A 313 30.06 -19.86 45.12
N MET A 314 29.33 -19.08 44.32
CA MET A 314 29.67 -18.75 42.92
C MET A 314 29.90 -17.24 42.73
N GLN A 315 30.01 -16.48 43.82
CA GLN A 315 30.20 -15.03 43.79
C GLN A 315 31.64 -14.65 43.44
N GLY A 316 32.60 -15.52 43.76
CA GLY A 316 33.97 -15.41 43.30
C GLY A 316 34.08 -15.79 41.84
N LEU A 317 34.35 -14.81 40.97
CA LEU A 317 34.80 -15.09 39.62
C LEU A 317 36.27 -15.56 39.75
N HIS A 318 36.53 -16.86 39.59
CA HIS A 318 37.90 -17.35 39.48
C HIS A 318 38.56 -16.64 38.29
N ARG A 319 39.48 -15.72 38.59
CA ARG A 319 40.38 -15.11 37.62
C ARG A 319 41.59 -16.01 37.42
#